data_AF-A0A1S6KZY2-F1
#
_entry.id   AF-A0A1S6KZY2-F1
#
_cell.length_a   1.000
_cell.length_b   1.000
_cell.length_c   1.000
_cell.angle_alpha   90.00
_cell.angle_beta   90.00
_cell.angle_gamma   90.00
#
_symmetry.space_group_name_H-M   'P 1'
#
loop_
_entity.id
_entity.type
_entity.pdbx_description
1 polymer ?
#
loop_
_entity_poly.entity_id
_entity_poly.type
_entity_poly.pdbx_seq_one_letter_code
_entity_poly.pdbx_strand_id
1 'polypeptide(L)' 'AELTKLLKELVKTEERWIPKEKGFSLYIRPTIIGTQEYIGVSPADSCKLFVITCPVGPYYPTGFKAVSLYATTEFVRSW' A
#
# COMPACT_ATOMS: atom_id res chain seq x y z
N ALA A 1 -3.44 17.72 -1.71
CA ALA A 1 -4.64 17.79 -2.56
C ALA A 1 -4.39 17.16 -3.94
N GLU A 2 -3.29 17.50 -4.64
CA GLU A 2 -3.02 16.98 -5.99
C GLU A 2 -2.81 15.47 -6.07
N LEU A 3 -2.09 14.85 -5.13
CA LEU A 3 -1.92 13.39 -5.13
C LEU A 3 -3.27 12.66 -5.11
N THR A 4 -4.23 13.13 -4.31
CA THR A 4 -5.57 12.56 -4.27
C THR A 4 -6.29 12.67 -5.63
N LYS A 5 -6.08 13.76 -6.39
CA LYS A 5 -6.63 13.88 -7.75
C LYS A 5 -5.98 12.88 -8.70
N LEU A 6 -4.65 12.76 -8.67
CA LEU A 6 -3.93 11.78 -9.48
C LEU A 6 -4.35 10.34 -9.17
N LEU A 7 -4.58 10.02 -7.88
CA LEU A 7 -5.09 8.72 -7.47
C LEU A 7 -6.50 8.47 -8.01
N LYS A 8 -7.38 9.47 -8.02
CA LYS A 8 -8.73 9.34 -8.63
C LYS A 8 -8.64 9.05 -10.13
N GLU A 9 -7.76 9.74 -10.85
CA GLU A 9 -7.57 9.49 -12.29
C GLU A 9 -6.93 8.12 -12.57
N LEU A 10 -5.98 7.68 -11.73
CA LEU A 10 -5.42 6.34 -11.80
C LEU A 10 -6.52 5.27 -11.59
N VAL A 11 -7.36 5.44 -10.58
CA VAL A 11 -8.46 4.50 -10.28
C VAL A 11 -9.48 4.46 -11.42
N LYS A 12 -9.80 5.60 -12.05
CA LYS A 12 -10.65 5.63 -13.25
C LYS A 12 -10.01 4.89 -14.43
N THR A 13 -8.71 5.10 -14.65
CA THR A 13 -7.96 4.46 -15.76
C THR A 13 -7.90 2.94 -15.57
N GLU A 14 -7.70 2.50 -14.34
CA GLU A 14 -7.56 1.09 -13.97
C GLU A 14 -8.88 0.45 -13.51
N GLU A 15 -10.03 1.05 -13.83
CA GLU A 15 -11.37 0.59 -13.40
C GLU A 15 -11.62 -0.89 -13.72
N ARG A 16 -11.09 -1.37 -14.86
CA ARG A 16 -11.20 -2.78 -15.30
C ARG A 16 -10.66 -3.80 -14.30
N TRP A 17 -9.74 -3.38 -13.41
CA TRP A 17 -9.15 -4.25 -12.39
C TRP A 17 -9.90 -4.23 -11.06
N ILE A 18 -10.90 -3.36 -10.90
CA ILE A 18 -11.68 -3.26 -9.66
C ILE A 18 -12.70 -4.41 -9.65
N PRO A 19 -12.59 -5.39 -8.74
CA PRO A 19 -13.55 -6.48 -8.69
C PRO A 19 -14.93 -5.96 -8.29
N LYS A 20 -15.98 -6.52 -8.90
CA LYS A 20 -17.38 -6.10 -8.68
C LYS A 20 -18.08 -6.90 -7.57
N GLU A 21 -17.46 -7.97 -7.10
CA GLU A 21 -18.00 -8.84 -6.07
C GLU A 21 -17.96 -8.18 -4.68
N LYS A 22 -19.00 -8.42 -3.88
CA LYS A 22 -19.07 -7.88 -2.52
C LYS A 22 -17.91 -8.41 -1.67
N GLY A 23 -17.21 -7.50 -0.99
CA GLY A 23 -16.09 -7.85 -0.10
C GLY A 23 -14.73 -7.88 -0.81
N PHE A 24 -14.71 -7.72 -2.13
CA PHE A 24 -13.47 -7.47 -2.88
C PHE A 24 -13.22 -5.97 -3.01
N SER A 25 -11.98 -5.60 -3.29
CA SER A 25 -11.58 -4.20 -3.48
C SER A 25 -10.33 -4.09 -4.35
N LEU A 26 -9.98 -2.86 -4.73
CA LEU A 26 -8.69 -2.54 -5.34
C LEU A 26 -7.77 -1.94 -4.27
N TYR A 27 -6.68 -2.62 -3.95
CA TYR A 27 -5.66 -2.11 -3.05
C TYR A 27 -4.80 -1.08 -3.76
N ILE A 28 -4.59 0.08 -3.15
CA ILE A 28 -3.80 1.19 -3.68
C ILE A 28 -2.57 1.38 -2.79
N ARG A 29 -1.37 1.33 -3.37
CA ARG A 29 -0.09 1.46 -2.64
C ARG A 29 0.73 2.64 -3.19
N PRO A 30 0.52 3.85 -2.67
CA PRO A 30 1.45 4.96 -2.89
C PRO A 30 2.79 4.65 -2.22
N THR A 31 3.90 4.97 -2.88
CA THR A 31 5.25 4.74 -2.35
C THR A 31 6.15 5.87 -2.79
N ILE A 32 6.96 6.36 -1.86
CA ILE A 32 8.00 7.36 -2.12
C ILE A 32 9.35 6.81 -1.68
N ILE A 33 10.36 6.97 -2.53
CA ILE A 33 11.74 6.56 -2.26
C ILE A 33 12.69 7.69 -2.66
N GLY A 34 13.79 7.86 -1.91
CA GLY A 34 14.93 8.65 -2.35
C GLY A 34 15.66 7.94 -3.50
N THR A 35 16.09 8.71 -4.50
CA THR A 35 16.72 8.18 -5.73
C THR A 35 18.03 8.85 -6.07
N GLN A 36 18.66 9.50 -5.08
CA GLN A 36 19.96 10.15 -5.23
C GLN A 36 21.03 9.18 -5.73
N GLU A 37 21.94 9.65 -6.58
CA GLU A 37 22.93 8.82 -7.26
C GLU A 37 24.20 8.58 -6.42
N TYR A 38 24.24 9.09 -5.19
CA TYR A 38 25.40 9.02 -4.29
C TYR A 38 25.06 8.34 -2.95
N ILE A 39 26.09 7.78 -2.30
CA ILE A 39 25.98 6.92 -1.10
C ILE A 39 25.94 7.73 0.21
N GLY A 40 26.20 9.03 0.14
CA GLY A 40 26.22 9.94 1.29
C GLY A 40 24.89 9.93 2.05
N VAL A 41 24.98 9.90 3.38
CA VAL A 41 23.81 9.92 4.26
C VAL A 41 23.40 11.37 4.51
N SER A 42 22.40 11.83 3.76
CA SER A 42 21.82 13.17 3.85
C SER A 42 20.33 13.12 3.49
N PRO A 43 19.57 14.21 3.67
CA PRO A 43 18.28 14.35 3.00
C PRO A 43 18.42 14.11 1.50
N ALA A 44 17.42 13.45 0.91
CA ALA A 44 17.44 13.11 -0.50
C ALA A 44 17.26 14.34 -1.39
N ASP A 45 18.15 14.51 -2.37
CA ASP A 45 18.09 15.57 -3.39
C ASP A 45 17.12 15.23 -4.54
N SER A 46 16.81 13.95 -4.71
CA SER A 46 15.89 13.41 -5.70
C SER A 46 15.04 12.30 -5.09
N CYS A 47 13.77 12.28 -5.47
CA CYS A 47 12.81 11.27 -5.02
C CYS A 47 11.95 10.78 -6.18
N LYS A 48 11.47 9.55 -6.06
CA LYS A 48 10.44 8.97 -6.93
C LYS A 48 9.20 8.66 -6.12
N LEU A 49 8.11 9.33 -6.45
CA LEU A 49 6.75 8.96 -6.02
C LEU A 49 6.12 8.11 -7.12
N PHE A 50 5.64 6.93 -6.77
CA PHE A 50 4.91 6.05 -7.67
C PHE A 50 3.76 5.36 -6.93
N VAL A 51 2.82 4.80 -7.70
CA VAL A 51 1.65 4.11 -7.16
C VAL A 51 1.48 2.80 -7.91
N ILE A 52 1.29 1.71 -7.18
CA ILE A 52 0.87 0.41 -7.73
C ILE A 52 -0.51 0.04 -7.18
N THR A 53 -1.27 -0.73 -7.96
CA THR A 53 -2.60 -1.22 -7.57
C THR A 53 -2.67 -2.74 -7.70
N CYS A 54 -3.52 -3.38 -6.91
CA CYS A 54 -3.73 -4.83 -6.96
C CYS A 54 -5.15 -5.19 -6.53
N PRO A 55 -5.90 -6.02 -7.29
CA PRO A 55 -7.19 -6.53 -6.84
C PRO A 55 -7.01 -7.45 -5.63
N VAL A 56 -7.85 -7.27 -4.60
CA VAL A 56 -7.80 -8.08 -3.37
C VAL A 56 -9.18 -8.58 -2.97
N GLY A 57 -9.22 -9.78 -2.39
CA GLY A 57 -10.44 -10.41 -1.89
C GLY A 57 -10.68 -10.17 -0.39
N PRO A 58 -11.81 -10.68 0.13
CA PRO A 58 -12.14 -10.56 1.54
C PRO A 58 -11.19 -11.38 2.40
N TYR A 59 -10.83 -10.85 3.58
CA TYR A 59 -10.04 -11.58 4.58
C TYR A 59 -10.78 -12.77 5.20
N TYR A 60 -12.11 -12.72 5.22
CA TYR A 60 -12.98 -13.69 5.90
C TYR A 60 -14.15 -14.13 5.00
N PRO A 61 -13.89 -14.86 3.90
CA PRO A 61 -14.95 -15.26 2.95
C PRO A 61 -16.04 -16.12 3.58
N THR A 62 -15.74 -16.85 4.65
CA THR A 62 -16.66 -17.78 5.34
C THR A 62 -16.99 -17.34 6.78
N GLY A 63 -16.73 -16.09 7.14
CA GLY A 63 -16.92 -15.57 8.50
C GLY A 63 -15.63 -15.37 9.30
N PHE A 64 -15.73 -14.60 10.40
CA PHE A 64 -14.57 -14.18 11.20
C PHE A 64 -13.92 -15.37 11.90
N LYS A 65 -12.60 -15.51 11.74
CA LYS A 65 -11.78 -16.51 12.43
C LYS A 65 -10.74 -15.79 13.29
N ALA A 66 -10.77 -16.04 14.59
CA ALA A 66 -9.78 -15.50 15.51
C ALA A 66 -8.38 -16.03 15.16
N VAL A 67 -7.37 -15.18 15.34
CA VAL A 67 -5.95 -15.53 15.17
C VAL A 67 -5.28 -15.59 16.54
N SER A 68 -4.37 -16.55 16.72
CA SER A 68 -3.53 -16.61 17.91
C SER A 68 -2.38 -15.62 17.78
N LEU A 69 -2.11 -14.87 18.85
CA LEU A 69 -1.02 -13.90 18.90
C LEU A 69 0.22 -14.53 19.53
N TYR A 70 1.38 -14.27 18.95
CA TYR A 70 2.67 -14.58 19.56
C TYR A 70 3.18 -13.34 20.30
N ALA A 71 3.24 -13.42 21.63
CA ALA A 71 3.70 -12.34 22.48
C ALA A 71 5.08 -12.70 23.06
N THR A 72 6.06 -11.83 22.84
CA THR A 72 7.44 -11.99 23.35
C THR A 72 8.05 -10.61 23.62
N THR A 73 9.00 -10.56 24.56
CA THR A 73 9.82 -9.38 24.83
C THR A 73 11.14 -9.38 24.05
N GLU A 74 11.42 -10.46 23.31
CA GLU A 74 12.65 -10.61 22.52
C GLU A 74 12.73 -9.62 21.34
N PHE A 75 11.58 -9.31 20.72
CA PHE A 75 11.52 -8.43 19.55
C PHE A 75 10.80 -7.12 19.88
N VAL A 76 11.42 -5.99 19.52
CA VAL A 76 10.84 -4.64 19.68
C VAL A 76 10.52 -4.07 18.30
N ARG A 77 9.25 -3.75 18.04
CA ARG A 77 8.78 -3.23 16.75
C ARG A 77 9.26 -1.79 16.47
N SER A 78 9.36 -0.97 17.51
CA SER A 78 9.82 0.42 17.46
C SER A 78 10.13 0.88 18.89
N TRP A 79 11.09 1.78 19.06
CA TRP A 79 11.41 2.47 20.32
C TRP A 79 11.13 3.97 20.20
#